data_AF-A0A2E9NHM0-F1
#
_entry.id   AF-A0A2E9NHM0-F1
#
_cell.length_a   1.000
_cell.length_b   1.000
_cell.length_c   1.000
_cell.angle_alpha   90.00
_cell.angle_beta   90.00
_cell.angle_gamma   90.00
#
_symmetry.space_group_name_H-M   'P 1'
#
loop_
_entity.id
_entity.type
_entity.pdbx_description
1 polymer ?
#
loop_
_entity_poly.entity_id
_entity_poly.type
_entity_poly.pdbx_seq_one_letter_code
_entity_poly.pdbx_strand_id
1 'polypeptide(L)'
;MPRFGYPAQHDAIAAIVAATQAALAGGSTPAPPLPTLTITPDTATAPTTGDVVGPFAVGGSVSSSTLSTRGIDVFSDASGTVPVPDGSSVAQGSSLWARYAATVADEGFSLETSQTVVAGNVFLYDGGNPGRTSAQKLILAAQATIPIRANAAITAVAAGWFAADVTVTGAAAGLQGAVSVTARCDDGTTVVENSGTLAAGTPAGTTRVVTLPAVPAGATCIVTQTADGHTADAVLASTTTVPAGLAVIALDHVRRRSRASR
;
A
#
# COMPACT_ATOMS: atom_id res chain seq x y z
N MET A 1 28.08 -76.23 -31.93
CA MET A 1 27.58 -74.94 -32.43
C MET A 1 27.79 -73.90 -31.34
N PRO A 2 28.76 -72.97 -31.48
CA PRO A 2 29.02 -71.97 -30.45
C PRO A 2 27.96 -70.86 -30.55
N ARG A 3 27.25 -70.59 -29.45
CA ARG A 3 26.44 -69.38 -29.32
C ARG A 3 27.39 -68.20 -29.18
N PHE A 4 27.50 -67.37 -30.23
CA PHE A 4 28.10 -66.04 -30.12
C PHE A 4 27.19 -65.18 -29.24
N GLY A 5 27.44 -65.20 -27.94
CA GLY A 5 26.91 -64.20 -27.03
C GLY A 5 27.62 -62.88 -27.30
N TYR A 6 26.85 -61.81 -27.37
CA TYR A 6 27.30 -60.43 -27.55
C TYR A 6 27.15 -59.69 -26.20
N PRO A 7 27.98 -60.02 -25.18
CA PRO A 7 27.78 -59.56 -23.81
C PRO A 7 27.88 -58.04 -23.68
N ALA A 8 28.77 -57.39 -24.44
CA ALA A 8 28.88 -55.93 -24.45
C ALA A 8 27.62 -55.24 -24.98
N GLN A 9 26.96 -55.79 -26.01
CA GLN A 9 25.68 -55.28 -26.48
C GLN A 9 24.56 -55.52 -25.45
N HIS A 10 24.56 -56.67 -24.80
CA HIS A 10 23.59 -56.99 -23.75
C HIS A 10 23.72 -56.03 -22.54
N ASP A 11 24.95 -55.73 -22.10
CA ASP A 11 25.20 -54.83 -20.97
C ASP A 11 24.87 -53.38 -21.33
N ALA A 12 25.16 -52.95 -22.56
CA ALA A 12 24.76 -51.63 -23.05
C ALA A 12 23.24 -51.48 -23.11
N ILE A 13 22.52 -52.51 -23.58
CA ILE A 13 21.06 -52.53 -23.59
C ILE A 13 20.51 -52.53 -22.16
N ALA A 14 21.08 -53.33 -21.26
CA ALA A 14 20.66 -53.38 -19.86
C ALA A 14 20.87 -52.03 -19.15
N ALA A 15 21.98 -51.33 -19.42
CA ALA A 15 22.24 -49.99 -18.89
C ALA A 15 21.24 -48.95 -19.40
N ILE A 16 20.91 -48.98 -20.70
CA ILE A 16 19.89 -48.10 -21.30
C ILE A 16 18.52 -48.37 -20.68
N VAL A 17 18.15 -49.65 -20.50
CA VAL A 17 16.87 -50.04 -19.89
C VAL A 17 16.81 -49.62 -18.42
N ALA A 18 17.88 -49.81 -17.65
CA ALA A 18 17.95 -49.40 -16.25
C ALA A 18 17.85 -47.87 -16.10
N ALA A 19 18.55 -47.10 -16.96
CA ALA A 19 18.45 -45.65 -16.99
C ALA A 19 17.02 -45.17 -17.36
N THR A 20 16.37 -45.87 -18.29
CA THR A 20 15.00 -45.57 -18.72
C THR A 20 14.00 -45.90 -17.60
N GLN A 21 14.18 -47.02 -16.90
CA GLN A 21 13.33 -47.40 -15.77
C GLN A 21 13.51 -46.46 -14.57
N ALA A 22 14.74 -46.01 -14.29
CA ALA A 22 15.00 -44.99 -13.27
C ALA A 22 14.32 -43.65 -13.61
N ALA A 23 14.33 -43.26 -14.89
CA ALA A 23 13.63 -42.06 -15.35
C ALA A 23 12.09 -42.19 -15.28
N LEU A 24 11.55 -43.38 -15.53
CA LEU A 24 10.10 -43.66 -15.44
C LEU A 24 9.61 -43.78 -13.98
N ALA A 25 10.45 -44.28 -13.07
CA ALA A 25 10.14 -44.44 -11.65
C ALA A 25 10.08 -43.10 -10.89
N GLY A 26 10.63 -42.03 -11.45
CA GLY A 26 10.66 -40.68 -10.84
C GLY A 26 9.32 -39.96 -10.75
N GLY A 27 8.23 -40.54 -11.28
CA GLY A 27 6.90 -39.91 -11.27
C GLY A 27 6.81 -38.64 -12.12
N SER A 28 5.62 -38.06 -12.27
CA SER A 28 5.49 -36.71 -12.80
C SER A 28 6.07 -35.73 -11.78
N THR A 29 7.12 -35.00 -12.15
CA THR A 29 7.50 -33.80 -11.39
C THR A 29 6.30 -32.85 -11.38
N PRO A 30 5.88 -32.33 -10.21
CA PRO A 30 4.84 -31.31 -10.14
C PRO A 30 5.24 -30.13 -11.03
N ALA A 31 4.24 -29.50 -11.67
CA ALA A 31 4.48 -28.25 -12.38
C ALA A 31 5.16 -27.25 -11.42
N PRO A 32 6.19 -26.50 -11.86
CA PRO A 32 6.78 -25.46 -11.04
C PRO A 32 5.69 -24.47 -10.57
N PRO A 33 5.74 -24.00 -9.31
CA PRO A 33 4.80 -23.01 -8.83
C PRO A 33 4.91 -21.74 -9.68
N LEU A 34 3.76 -21.15 -10.04
CA LEU A 34 3.74 -19.90 -10.77
C LEU A 34 4.28 -18.76 -9.89
N PRO A 35 5.05 -17.83 -10.47
CA PRO A 35 5.49 -16.64 -9.76
C PRO A 35 4.30 -15.72 -9.43
N THR A 36 4.33 -15.08 -8.26
CA THR A 36 3.25 -14.20 -7.77
C THR A 36 3.81 -12.85 -7.36
N LEU A 37 2.99 -11.81 -7.44
CA LEU A 37 3.26 -10.45 -6.98
C LEU A 37 1.97 -9.89 -6.40
N THR A 38 2.04 -9.31 -5.21
CA THR A 38 0.87 -8.78 -4.50
C THR A 38 1.17 -7.44 -3.86
N ILE A 39 0.15 -6.59 -3.72
CA ILE A 39 0.18 -5.37 -2.93
C ILE A 39 -0.96 -5.46 -1.92
N THR A 40 -0.69 -5.20 -0.64
CA THR A 40 -1.71 -5.25 0.42
C THR A 40 -1.65 -3.99 1.27
N PRO A 41 -2.75 -3.23 1.41
CA PRO A 41 -4.02 -3.40 0.69
C PRO A 41 -3.88 -3.09 -0.81
N ASP A 42 -4.81 -3.58 -1.64
CA ASP A 42 -4.87 -3.28 -3.08
C ASP A 42 -5.75 -2.06 -3.40
N THR A 43 -6.33 -1.45 -2.37
CA THR A 43 -7.17 -0.25 -2.45
C THR A 43 -6.95 0.63 -1.22
N ALA A 44 -7.04 1.95 -1.39
CA ALA A 44 -7.10 2.89 -0.27
C ALA A 44 -7.80 4.20 -0.70
N THR A 45 -8.19 5.01 0.27
CA THR A 45 -8.63 6.38 0.07
C THR A 45 -7.51 7.35 0.41
N ALA A 46 -7.32 8.39 -0.40
CA ALA A 46 -6.31 9.42 -0.15
C ALA A 46 -6.94 10.83 -0.11
N PRO A 47 -6.67 11.62 0.93
CA PRO A 47 -7.09 13.01 1.00
C PRO A 47 -6.46 13.86 -0.12
N THR A 48 -7.27 14.69 -0.76
CA THR A 48 -6.84 15.68 -1.76
C THR A 48 -5.92 16.77 -1.20
N THR A 49 -5.79 16.85 0.12
CA THR A 49 -4.86 17.74 0.85
C THR A 49 -3.40 17.32 0.73
N GLY A 50 -3.11 16.15 0.14
CA GLY A 50 -1.74 15.68 -0.06
C GLY A 50 -1.14 15.00 1.17
N ASP A 51 -2.00 14.42 2.01
CA ASP A 51 -1.59 13.57 3.12
C ASP A 51 -1.16 12.18 2.62
N VAL A 52 -0.24 11.57 3.36
CA VAL A 52 0.38 10.28 3.01
C VAL A 52 -0.46 9.14 3.60
N VAL A 53 -0.78 8.14 2.78
CA VAL A 53 -1.58 6.97 3.15
C VAL A 53 -0.79 5.67 2.94
N GLY A 54 -1.09 4.66 3.75
CA GLY A 54 -0.38 3.37 3.76
C GLY A 54 -0.33 2.75 5.16
N PRO A 55 0.48 1.71 5.38
CA PRO A 55 1.43 1.13 4.42
C PRO A 55 0.78 0.21 3.39
N PHE A 56 1.41 0.13 2.21
CA PHE A 56 1.16 -0.86 1.16
C PHE A 56 2.32 -1.87 1.15
N ALA A 57 2.07 -3.08 1.64
CA ALA A 57 3.06 -4.15 1.70
C ALA A 57 3.21 -4.85 0.35
N VAL A 58 4.44 -4.96 -0.14
CA VAL A 58 4.78 -5.68 -1.37
C VAL A 58 5.12 -7.12 -1.05
N GLY A 59 4.33 -8.05 -1.58
CA GLY A 59 4.47 -9.50 -1.35
C GLY A 59 4.57 -10.30 -2.65
N GLY A 60 4.41 -11.61 -2.53
CA GLY A 60 4.51 -12.56 -3.65
C GLY A 60 5.80 -13.38 -3.61
N SER A 61 6.24 -13.91 -4.75
CA SER A 61 7.46 -14.71 -4.90
C SER A 61 8.51 -14.08 -5.82
N VAL A 62 8.21 -12.92 -6.42
CA VAL A 62 9.17 -12.14 -7.23
C VAL A 62 10.08 -11.31 -6.32
N SER A 63 11.38 -11.29 -6.61
CA SER A 63 12.38 -10.58 -5.78
C SER A 63 12.34 -9.06 -5.96
N SER A 64 12.01 -8.60 -7.16
CA SER A 64 11.88 -7.18 -7.48
C SER A 64 10.86 -6.95 -8.61
N SER A 65 10.32 -5.74 -8.64
CA SER A 65 9.33 -5.27 -9.61
C SER A 65 9.58 -3.81 -9.96
N THR A 66 9.06 -3.35 -11.09
CA THR A 66 9.17 -1.96 -11.54
C THR A 66 7.89 -1.22 -11.18
N LEU A 67 8.02 -0.06 -10.54
CA LEU A 67 6.91 0.80 -10.18
C LEU A 67 6.39 1.59 -11.38
N SER A 68 5.08 1.67 -11.53
CA SER A 68 4.42 2.68 -12.35
C SER A 68 3.37 3.44 -11.55
N THR A 69 3.34 4.77 -11.65
CA THR A 69 2.40 5.63 -10.89
C THR A 69 1.44 6.40 -11.79
N ARG A 70 0.23 6.67 -11.29
CA ARG A 70 -0.78 7.52 -11.94
C ARG A 70 -1.48 8.38 -10.89
N GLY A 71 -1.36 9.71 -11.01
CA GLY A 71 -2.07 10.67 -10.15
C GLY A 71 -1.61 10.71 -8.68
N ILE A 72 -0.59 9.93 -8.33
CA ILE A 72 -0.08 9.79 -6.97
C ILE A 72 1.44 9.79 -6.95
N ASP A 73 2.02 10.28 -5.85
CA ASP A 73 3.42 10.11 -5.52
C ASP A 73 3.58 8.94 -4.55
N VAL A 74 4.64 8.12 -4.74
CA VAL A 74 4.94 6.96 -3.89
C VAL A 74 6.19 7.25 -3.06
N PHE A 75 6.23 6.76 -1.83
CA PHE A 75 7.31 6.94 -0.86
C PHE A 75 7.67 5.62 -0.19
N SER A 76 8.91 5.51 0.29
CA SER A 76 9.40 4.36 1.07
C SER A 76 9.31 4.56 2.58
N ASP A 77 8.76 5.69 3.03
CA ASP A 77 8.59 6.05 4.44
C ASP A 77 7.21 6.65 4.72
N ALA A 78 6.72 6.45 5.94
CA ALA A 78 5.42 6.96 6.38
C ALA A 78 5.34 8.49 6.43
N SER A 79 6.48 9.19 6.53
CA SER A 79 6.52 10.66 6.54
C SER A 79 6.45 11.26 5.13
N GLY A 80 6.52 10.44 4.08
CA GLY A 80 6.54 10.88 2.69
C GLY A 80 7.70 11.81 2.37
N THR A 81 8.89 11.49 2.89
CA THR A 81 10.11 12.28 2.72
C THR A 81 11.09 11.66 1.72
N VAL A 82 11.00 10.35 1.50
CA VAL A 82 11.84 9.57 0.60
C VAL A 82 10.99 9.09 -0.57
N PRO A 83 10.96 9.85 -1.69
CA PRO A 83 10.16 9.49 -2.85
C PRO A 83 10.72 8.25 -3.56
N VAL A 84 9.83 7.46 -4.13
CA VAL A 84 10.11 6.33 -5.03
C VAL A 84 9.56 6.71 -6.41
N PRO A 85 10.41 7.23 -7.32
CA PRO A 85 9.96 7.69 -8.64
C PRO A 85 9.37 6.58 -9.51
N ASP A 86 8.53 6.98 -10.47
CA ASP A 86 8.07 6.12 -11.57
C ASP A 86 9.26 5.44 -12.28
N GLY A 87 9.13 4.13 -12.57
CA GLY A 87 10.21 3.31 -13.14
C GLY A 87 11.21 2.75 -12.11
N SER A 88 11.09 3.08 -10.83
CA SER A 88 12.00 2.56 -9.79
C SER A 88 11.80 1.06 -9.54
N SER A 89 12.89 0.38 -9.15
CA SER A 89 12.85 -1.01 -8.70
C SER A 89 12.42 -1.09 -7.24
N VAL A 90 11.38 -1.89 -6.97
CA VAL A 90 10.83 -2.16 -5.65
C VAL A 90 11.07 -3.62 -5.28
N ALA A 91 11.73 -3.84 -4.15
CA ALA A 91 12.03 -5.18 -3.65
C ALA A 91 10.83 -5.83 -2.96
N GLN A 92 10.80 -7.16 -2.97
CA GLN A 92 9.87 -7.94 -2.14
C GLN A 92 10.00 -7.58 -0.66
N GLY A 93 8.88 -7.50 0.06
CA GLY A 93 8.86 -7.13 1.48
C GLY A 93 8.93 -5.63 1.74
N SER A 94 9.06 -4.80 0.71
CA SER A 94 9.02 -3.34 0.86
C SER A 94 7.64 -2.89 1.36
N SER A 95 7.64 -1.83 2.17
CA SER A 95 6.43 -1.07 2.49
C SER A 95 6.47 0.24 1.72
N LEU A 96 5.38 0.56 1.05
CA LEU A 96 5.21 1.79 0.30
C LEU A 96 4.12 2.65 0.93
N TRP A 97 4.20 3.95 0.70
CA TRP A 97 3.18 4.92 1.07
C TRP A 97 2.84 5.77 -0.14
N ALA A 98 1.59 6.17 -0.28
CA ALA A 98 1.10 6.94 -1.41
C ALA A 98 0.58 8.31 -0.96
N ARG A 99 0.68 9.31 -1.83
CA ARG A 99 0.11 10.64 -1.64
C ARG A 99 -0.63 11.04 -2.88
N TYR A 100 -1.81 11.63 -2.73
CA TYR A 100 -2.50 12.23 -3.86
C TYR A 100 -1.68 13.38 -4.46
N ALA A 101 -1.49 13.36 -5.78
CA ALA A 101 -0.68 14.38 -6.49
C ALA A 101 -1.51 15.13 -7.54
N ALA A 102 -2.34 14.43 -8.31
CA ALA A 102 -3.14 15.04 -9.38
C ALA A 102 -4.36 14.19 -9.74
N THR A 103 -5.41 14.84 -10.23
CA THR A 103 -6.61 14.16 -10.74
C THR A 103 -6.34 13.56 -12.12
N VAL A 104 -6.45 12.24 -12.22
CA VAL A 104 -6.33 11.49 -13.48
C VAL A 104 -7.32 10.32 -13.48
N ALA A 105 -7.54 9.68 -14.63
CA ALA A 105 -8.26 8.41 -14.64
C ALA A 105 -7.41 7.32 -13.98
N ASP A 106 -8.06 6.45 -13.21
CA ASP A 106 -7.45 5.28 -12.55
C ASP A 106 -6.25 5.63 -11.66
N GLU A 107 -6.48 6.49 -10.66
CA GLU A 107 -5.45 6.92 -9.71
C GLU A 107 -4.91 5.73 -8.88
N GLY A 108 -3.59 5.68 -8.72
CA GLY A 108 -2.92 4.60 -8.01
C GLY A 108 -1.54 4.27 -8.55
N PHE A 109 -1.05 3.08 -8.21
CA PHE A 109 0.20 2.57 -8.74
C PHE A 109 0.13 1.08 -9.07
N SER A 110 1.00 0.65 -9.99
CA SER A 110 1.22 -0.75 -10.33
C SER A 110 2.67 -1.15 -10.12
N LEU A 111 2.87 -2.43 -9.80
CA LEU A 111 4.16 -3.08 -9.80
C LEU A 111 4.15 -4.12 -10.91
N GLU A 112 5.19 -4.11 -11.76
CA GLU A 112 5.26 -4.95 -12.95
C GLU A 112 6.61 -5.65 -13.04
N THR A 113 6.60 -6.92 -13.40
CA THR A 113 7.82 -7.68 -13.68
C THR A 113 7.52 -8.81 -14.65
N SER A 114 8.57 -9.43 -15.19
CA SER A 114 8.43 -10.60 -16.05
C SER A 114 9.35 -11.71 -15.57
N GLN A 115 8.80 -12.90 -15.37
CA GLN A 115 9.58 -14.08 -14.97
C GLN A 115 9.57 -15.11 -16.08
N THR A 116 10.71 -15.75 -16.28
CA THR A 116 10.81 -16.88 -17.18
C THR A 116 10.45 -18.15 -16.43
N VAL A 117 9.41 -18.84 -16.88
CA VAL A 117 9.06 -20.18 -16.41
C VAL A 117 9.36 -21.19 -17.52
N VAL A 118 9.71 -22.41 -17.13
CA VAL A 118 9.86 -23.52 -18.07
C VAL A 118 8.47 -24.12 -18.30
N ALA A 119 7.98 -24.07 -19.53
CA ALA A 119 6.69 -24.62 -19.92
C ALA A 119 6.86 -25.82 -20.87
N GLY A 120 6.08 -26.88 -20.65
CA GLY A 120 5.85 -27.94 -21.64
C GLY A 120 6.06 -29.38 -21.15
N ASN A 121 5.16 -30.26 -21.57
CA ASN A 121 5.38 -31.71 -21.64
C ASN A 121 5.23 -32.09 -23.13
N VAL A 122 6.24 -32.73 -23.73
CA VAL A 122 6.13 -33.30 -25.09
C VAL A 122 6.00 -34.82 -24.98
N PHE A 123 4.96 -35.37 -25.61
CA PHE A 123 4.79 -36.81 -25.79
C PHE A 123 5.33 -37.19 -27.17
N LEU A 124 6.45 -37.92 -27.22
CA LEU A 124 6.89 -38.56 -28.48
C LEU A 124 6.11 -39.86 -28.68
N TYR A 125 5.24 -39.90 -29.69
CA TYR A 125 4.64 -41.13 -30.16
C TYR A 125 5.55 -41.76 -31.23
N ASP A 126 6.09 -42.96 -30.96
CA ASP A 126 6.56 -43.83 -32.03
C ASP A 126 5.28 -44.32 -32.75
N GLY A 127 4.98 -43.79 -33.93
CA GLY A 127 3.76 -44.12 -34.67
C GLY A 127 3.72 -45.56 -35.23
N GLY A 128 4.48 -46.50 -34.66
CA GLY A 128 4.75 -47.81 -35.24
C GLY A 128 4.22 -49.01 -34.47
N ASN A 129 3.74 -48.86 -33.23
CA ASN A 129 3.34 -50.00 -32.38
C ASN A 129 1.92 -49.87 -31.81
N PRO A 130 0.92 -50.59 -32.38
CA PRO A 130 -0.41 -50.69 -31.80
C PRO A 130 -0.32 -51.40 -30.43
N GLY A 131 -0.57 -50.68 -29.34
CA GLY A 131 -0.60 -51.23 -27.97
C GLY A 131 0.30 -50.52 -26.95
N ARG A 132 1.13 -49.55 -27.34
CA ARG A 132 1.88 -48.72 -26.39
C ARG A 132 1.03 -47.54 -25.90
N THR A 133 0.58 -47.58 -24.66
CA THR A 133 -0.15 -46.49 -23.99
C THR A 133 0.78 -45.53 -23.22
N SER A 134 2.10 -45.76 -23.27
CA SER A 134 3.11 -44.95 -22.59
C SER A 134 4.22 -44.49 -23.56
N ALA A 135 4.45 -43.18 -23.59
CA ALA A 135 5.45 -42.49 -24.42
C ALA A 135 6.65 -42.03 -23.58
N GLN A 136 7.81 -41.83 -24.22
CA GLN A 136 8.95 -41.16 -23.58
C GLN A 136 8.55 -39.71 -23.27
N LYS A 137 8.59 -39.30 -21.99
CA LYS A 137 8.42 -37.90 -21.61
C LYS A 137 9.68 -37.14 -22.02
N LEU A 138 9.55 -36.26 -23.01
CA LEU A 138 10.58 -35.28 -23.34
C LEU A 138 10.12 -33.93 -22.80
N ILE A 139 10.84 -33.39 -21.81
CA ILE A 139 10.67 -31.99 -21.44
C ILE A 139 11.52 -31.18 -22.41
N LEU A 140 10.93 -30.71 -23.51
CA LEU A 140 11.49 -29.55 -24.20
C LEU A 140 11.24 -28.35 -23.28
N ALA A 141 12.29 -27.81 -22.67
CA ALA A 141 12.21 -26.60 -21.87
C ALA A 141 11.99 -25.39 -22.80
N ALA A 142 10.76 -25.18 -23.25
CA ALA A 142 10.40 -23.91 -23.86
C ALA A 142 10.34 -22.88 -22.73
N GLN A 143 11.25 -21.91 -22.76
CA GLN A 143 11.21 -20.78 -21.86
C GLN A 143 10.02 -19.90 -22.25
N ALA A 144 9.11 -19.67 -21.31
CA ALA A 144 8.00 -18.74 -21.48
C ALA A 144 8.18 -17.57 -20.50
N THR A 145 8.16 -16.35 -21.02
CA THR A 145 8.18 -15.13 -20.20
C THR A 145 6.74 -14.76 -19.84
N ILE A 146 6.43 -14.72 -18.55
CA ILE A 146 5.11 -14.35 -18.03
C ILE A 146 5.18 -12.95 -17.44
N PRO A 147 4.40 -11.97 -17.94
CA PRO A 147 4.24 -10.69 -17.28
C PRO A 147 3.37 -10.85 -16.03
N ILE A 148 3.79 -10.27 -14.92
CA ILE A 148 3.10 -10.31 -13.63
C ILE A 148 2.88 -8.87 -13.19
N ARG A 149 1.68 -8.58 -12.72
CA ARG A 149 1.27 -7.23 -12.30
C ARG A 149 0.52 -7.30 -10.98
N ALA A 150 0.75 -6.32 -10.12
CA ALA A 150 -0.11 -6.00 -8.99
C ALA A 150 -0.44 -4.52 -9.02
N ASN A 151 -1.65 -4.16 -8.59
CA ASN A 151 -2.13 -2.78 -8.57
C ASN A 151 -2.62 -2.40 -7.18
N ALA A 152 -2.43 -1.14 -6.82
CA ALA A 152 -3.08 -0.49 -5.70
C ALA A 152 -3.86 0.72 -6.23
N ALA A 153 -5.19 0.67 -6.13
CA ALA A 153 -6.07 1.75 -6.55
C ALA A 153 -6.28 2.75 -5.42
N ILE A 154 -6.24 4.04 -5.74
CA ILE A 154 -6.37 5.13 -4.79
C ILE A 154 -7.59 5.96 -5.15
N THR A 155 -8.57 6.03 -4.27
CA THR A 155 -9.73 6.91 -4.45
C THR A 155 -9.46 8.25 -3.76
N ALA A 156 -9.41 9.33 -4.53
CA ALA A 156 -9.26 10.68 -4.00
C ALA A 156 -10.53 11.12 -3.26
N VAL A 157 -10.37 11.62 -2.03
CA VAL A 157 -11.48 12.18 -1.24
C VAL A 157 -11.26 13.67 -0.98
N ALA A 158 -12.34 14.44 -1.09
CA ALA A 158 -12.31 15.86 -0.78
C ALA A 158 -12.05 16.03 0.73
N ALA A 159 -11.02 16.79 1.08
CA ALA A 159 -10.62 17.00 2.46
C ALA A 159 -10.17 18.46 2.68
N GLY A 160 -10.14 18.86 3.95
CA GLY A 160 -9.62 20.15 4.42
C GLY A 160 -8.75 19.98 5.64
N TRP A 161 -8.60 21.05 6.41
CA TRP A 161 -7.85 21.04 7.67
C TRP A 161 -8.73 21.62 8.78
N PHE A 162 -8.49 21.15 10.00
CA PHE A 162 -9.08 21.71 11.21
C PHE A 162 -7.98 22.06 12.19
N ALA A 163 -8.20 23.08 13.01
CA ALA A 163 -7.29 23.42 14.06
C ALA A 163 -8.01 24.08 15.23
N ALA A 164 -7.52 23.82 16.44
CA ALA A 164 -8.03 24.41 17.67
C ALA A 164 -6.94 25.25 18.35
N ASP A 165 -7.31 26.47 18.70
CA ASP A 165 -6.49 27.39 19.48
C ASP A 165 -7.04 27.47 20.91
N VAL A 166 -6.13 27.60 21.87
CA VAL A 166 -6.47 27.93 23.26
C VAL A 166 -6.03 29.36 23.51
N THR A 167 -6.96 30.18 24.01
CA THR A 167 -6.68 31.56 24.40
C THR A 167 -6.75 31.70 25.91
N VAL A 168 -5.64 32.11 26.53
CA VAL A 168 -5.55 32.37 27.97
C VAL A 168 -5.57 33.88 28.21
N THR A 169 -6.46 34.32 29.11
CA THR A 169 -6.61 35.73 29.49
C THR A 169 -6.87 35.86 30.99
N GLY A 170 -6.87 37.10 31.49
CA GLY A 170 -7.15 37.41 32.89
C GLY A 170 -5.90 37.67 33.73
N ALA A 171 -6.09 38.18 34.94
CA ALA A 171 -5.00 38.60 35.82
C ALA A 171 -4.11 37.44 36.29
N ALA A 172 -4.65 36.22 36.33
CA ALA A 172 -3.93 35.00 36.69
C ALA A 172 -3.35 34.24 35.47
N ALA A 173 -3.36 34.84 34.28
CA ALA A 173 -2.74 34.23 33.11
C ALA A 173 -1.23 34.04 33.32
N GLY A 174 -0.72 32.85 33.01
CA GLY A 174 0.63 32.42 33.37
C GLY A 174 0.73 31.69 34.71
N LEU A 175 -0.37 31.52 35.45
CA LEU A 175 -0.43 30.73 36.69
C LEU A 175 -1.30 29.47 36.57
N GLN A 176 -1.92 29.26 35.40
CA GLN A 176 -2.73 28.08 35.13
C GLN A 176 -1.86 26.81 35.04
N GLY A 177 -2.44 25.68 35.43
CA GLY A 177 -1.93 24.35 35.13
C GLY A 177 -2.03 24.03 33.65
N ALA A 178 -1.64 22.82 33.27
CA ALA A 178 -1.74 22.39 31.88
C ALA A 178 -3.21 22.33 31.42
N VAL A 179 -3.48 22.83 30.22
CA VAL A 179 -4.81 22.77 29.57
C VAL A 179 -4.77 21.75 28.46
N SER A 180 -5.59 20.70 28.55
CA SER A 180 -5.63 19.62 27.54
C SER A 180 -6.92 19.69 26.76
N VAL A 181 -6.77 19.56 25.44
CA VAL A 181 -7.87 19.67 24.47
C VAL A 181 -7.76 18.52 23.47
N THR A 182 -8.90 17.89 23.18
CA THR A 182 -9.05 16.90 22.12
C THR A 182 -9.99 17.44 21.06
N ALA A 183 -9.59 17.40 19.80
CA ALA A 183 -10.47 17.68 18.67
C ALA A 183 -10.78 16.38 17.93
N ARG A 184 -12.06 16.16 17.65
CA ARG A 184 -12.56 14.99 16.92
C ARG A 184 -13.46 15.46 15.78
N CYS A 185 -13.12 15.08 14.55
CA CYS A 185 -13.90 15.36 13.35
C CYS A 185 -14.44 14.05 12.78
N ASP A 186 -15.74 14.01 12.48
CA ASP A 186 -16.46 12.81 12.04
C ASP A 186 -17.44 13.15 10.90
N ASP A 187 -17.36 12.43 9.78
CA ASP A 187 -18.30 12.55 8.64
C ASP A 187 -19.33 11.41 8.58
N GLY A 188 -19.35 10.53 9.58
CA GLY A 188 -20.18 9.34 9.66
C GLY A 188 -19.54 8.08 9.07
N THR A 189 -18.42 8.21 8.36
CA THR A 189 -17.66 7.10 7.77
C THR A 189 -16.22 7.05 8.26
N THR A 190 -15.61 8.21 8.45
CA THR A 190 -14.21 8.40 8.79
C THR A 190 -14.12 9.32 10.01
N VAL A 191 -13.32 8.91 10.99
CA VAL A 191 -13.03 9.69 12.19
C VAL A 191 -11.57 10.10 12.18
N VAL A 192 -11.32 11.41 12.33
CA VAL A 192 -9.98 11.96 12.54
C VAL A 192 -9.95 12.65 13.89
N GLU A 193 -8.99 12.28 14.74
CA GLU A 193 -8.89 12.76 16.12
C GLU A 193 -7.44 13.07 16.48
N ASN A 194 -7.24 14.16 17.21
CA ASN A 194 -5.94 14.54 17.76
C ASN A 194 -6.12 15.32 19.05
N SER A 195 -5.15 15.21 19.94
CA SER A 195 -5.12 15.91 21.22
C SER A 195 -3.87 16.77 21.32
N GLY A 196 -3.98 17.82 22.13
CA GLY A 196 -2.87 18.72 22.40
C GLY A 196 -3.00 19.31 23.80
N THR A 197 -1.87 19.74 24.32
CA THR A 197 -1.78 20.34 25.65
C THR A 197 -1.08 21.69 25.56
N LEU A 198 -1.73 22.71 26.10
CA LEU A 198 -1.08 23.97 26.45
C LEU A 198 -0.31 23.76 27.75
N ALA A 199 0.98 24.02 27.75
CA ALA A 199 1.82 23.87 28.92
C ALA A 199 1.36 24.76 30.09
N ALA A 200 1.56 24.28 31.32
CA ALA A 200 1.33 25.08 32.52
C ALA A 200 2.16 26.37 32.48
N GLY A 201 1.61 27.44 33.04
CA GLY A 201 2.27 28.74 33.11
C GLY A 201 2.46 29.44 31.76
N THR A 202 1.79 29.00 30.69
CA THR A 202 1.82 29.71 29.41
C THR A 202 1.29 31.14 29.59
N PRO A 203 2.02 32.18 29.14
CA PRO A 203 1.57 33.56 29.26
C PRO A 203 0.21 33.81 28.59
N ALA A 204 -0.41 34.94 28.92
CA ALA A 204 -1.63 35.38 28.23
C ALA A 204 -1.41 35.45 26.71
N GLY A 205 -2.40 34.99 25.94
CA GLY A 205 -2.33 34.94 24.50
C GLY A 205 -3.05 33.75 23.91
N THR A 206 -3.01 33.66 22.57
CA THR A 206 -3.60 32.57 21.79
C THR A 206 -2.50 31.66 21.29
N THR A 207 -2.64 30.37 21.55
CA THR A 207 -1.69 29.34 21.13
C THR A 207 -2.44 28.24 20.38
N ARG A 208 -1.91 27.83 19.23
CA ARG A 208 -2.37 26.65 18.50
C ARG A 208 -2.00 25.40 19.28
N VAL A 209 -2.99 24.62 19.68
CA VAL A 209 -2.79 23.42 20.49
C VAL A 209 -3.08 22.14 19.71
N VAL A 210 -4.04 22.17 18.79
CA VAL A 210 -4.38 21.01 17.95
C VAL A 210 -4.41 21.40 16.49
N THR A 211 -3.86 20.53 15.65
CA THR A 211 -4.00 20.57 14.19
C THR A 211 -4.39 19.19 13.69
N LEU A 212 -5.38 19.17 12.80
CA LEU A 212 -5.89 18.00 12.11
C LEU A 212 -5.78 18.25 10.60
N PRO A 213 -4.79 17.65 9.91
CA PRO A 213 -4.79 17.62 8.46
C PRO A 213 -5.82 16.59 7.94
N ALA A 214 -6.07 16.56 6.64
CA ALA A 214 -6.92 15.55 5.99
C ALA A 214 -8.33 15.37 6.58
N VAL A 215 -8.94 16.40 7.14
CA VAL A 215 -10.30 16.27 7.67
C VAL A 215 -11.28 16.11 6.51
N PRO A 216 -12.09 15.04 6.45
CA PRO A 216 -13.02 14.82 5.35
C PRO A 216 -13.98 16.00 5.17
N ALA A 217 -14.28 16.34 3.92
CA ALA A 217 -15.28 17.35 3.63
C ALA A 217 -16.67 16.91 4.15
N GLY A 218 -17.38 17.81 4.81
CA GLY A 218 -18.65 17.52 5.48
C GLY A 218 -18.49 16.98 6.91
N ALA A 219 -17.26 16.72 7.38
CA ALA A 219 -17.05 16.28 8.75
C ALA A 219 -17.46 17.37 9.76
N THR A 220 -18.12 16.95 10.83
CA THR A 220 -18.44 17.80 11.98
C THR A 220 -17.34 17.66 13.03
N CYS A 221 -16.68 18.77 13.36
CA CYS A 221 -15.62 18.80 14.36
C CYS A 221 -16.14 19.25 15.73
N ILE A 222 -15.83 18.48 16.77
CA ILE A 222 -16.12 18.76 18.18
C ILE A 222 -14.80 18.91 18.94
N VAL A 223 -14.71 19.94 19.77
CA VAL A 223 -13.55 20.21 20.63
C VAL A 223 -13.95 19.98 22.09
N THR A 224 -13.23 19.09 22.77
CA THR A 224 -13.45 18.74 24.17
C THR A 224 -12.24 19.15 25.01
N GLN A 225 -12.48 19.97 26.03
CA GLN A 225 -11.46 20.28 27.04
C GLN A 225 -11.47 19.18 28.11
N THR A 226 -10.34 18.49 28.28
CA THR A 226 -10.20 17.38 29.23
C THR A 226 -9.47 17.77 30.51
N ALA A 227 -8.67 18.85 30.45
CA ALA A 227 -8.10 19.50 31.62
C ALA A 227 -8.22 21.02 31.45
N ASP A 228 -8.72 21.70 32.48
CA ASP A 228 -9.02 23.14 32.44
C ASP A 228 -7.89 24.04 32.95
N GLY A 229 -6.82 23.44 33.48
CA GLY A 229 -5.67 24.17 34.01
C GLY A 229 -5.94 24.89 35.32
N HIS A 230 -6.97 24.52 36.10
CA HIS A 230 -7.17 25.15 37.40
C HIS A 230 -6.03 24.82 38.38
N THR A 231 -5.68 25.80 39.21
CA THR A 231 -4.73 25.70 40.33
C THR A 231 -5.30 26.47 41.53
N ALA A 232 -4.59 26.47 42.67
CA ALA A 232 -4.99 27.29 43.82
C ALA A 232 -4.92 28.80 43.51
N ASP A 233 -4.02 29.20 42.60
CA ASP A 233 -3.76 30.61 42.27
C ASP A 233 -4.43 31.06 40.95
N ALA A 234 -4.93 30.10 40.15
CA ALA A 234 -5.64 30.36 38.90
C ALA A 234 -6.88 29.48 38.79
N VAL A 235 -8.06 30.08 38.92
CA VAL A 235 -9.35 29.38 38.75
C VAL A 235 -9.91 29.69 37.37
N LEU A 236 -10.43 28.68 36.69
CA LEU A 236 -11.14 28.86 35.41
C LEU A 236 -12.41 29.67 35.65
N ALA A 237 -12.44 30.91 35.12
CA ALA A 237 -13.63 31.76 35.23
C ALA A 237 -14.72 31.37 34.21
N SER A 238 -14.33 31.04 32.98
CA SER A 238 -15.23 30.61 31.91
C SER A 238 -14.45 29.98 30.77
N THR A 239 -15.02 28.96 30.13
CA THR A 239 -14.56 28.45 28.83
C THR A 239 -15.57 28.82 27.75
N THR A 240 -15.09 29.23 26.57
CA THR A 240 -15.94 29.40 25.39
C THR A 240 -15.29 28.71 24.21
N THR A 241 -16.06 27.85 23.52
CA THR A 241 -15.65 27.22 22.27
C THR A 241 -16.25 28.01 21.11
N VAL A 242 -15.40 28.61 20.29
CA VAL A 242 -15.85 29.37 19.12
C VAL A 242 -15.12 28.88 17.89
N PRO A 243 -15.86 28.47 16.85
CA PRO A 243 -17.28 28.08 16.87
C PRO A 243 -17.50 26.75 17.63
N ALA A 244 -18.71 26.54 18.16
CA ALA A 244 -19.06 25.32 18.89
C ALA A 244 -19.13 24.05 18.00
N GLY A 245 -19.25 24.24 16.68
CA GLY A 245 -19.17 23.20 15.67
C GLY A 245 -18.88 23.80 14.30
N LEU A 246 -18.01 23.14 13.53
CA LEU A 246 -17.69 23.49 12.15
C LEU A 246 -17.89 22.29 11.26
N ALA A 247 -18.49 22.54 10.10
CA ALA A 247 -18.40 21.64 8.96
C ALA A 247 -17.15 22.02 8.16
N VAL A 248 -16.26 21.06 7.92
CA VAL A 248 -15.12 21.27 7.02
C VAL A 248 -15.66 21.28 5.59
N ILE A 249 -15.53 22.41 4.90
CA ILE A 249 -15.87 22.50 3.48
C ILE A 249 -14.59 22.17 2.71
N ALA A 250 -14.70 21.32 1.70
CA ALA A 250 -13.60 21.11 0.76
C ALA A 250 -13.20 22.46 0.17
N LEU A 251 -11.90 22.74 0.09
CA LEU A 251 -11.42 23.76 -0.84
C LEU A 251 -11.63 23.20 -2.24
N ASP A 252 -12.82 23.39 -2.78
CA ASP A 252 -13.07 23.18 -4.19
C ASP A 252 -12.03 24.03 -4.92
N HIS A 253 -11.26 23.43 -5.84
CA HIS A 253 -10.30 24.18 -6.64
C HIS A 253 -11.03 25.41 -7.18
N VAL A 254 -10.61 26.60 -6.73
CA VAL A 254 -11.15 27.89 -7.19
C VAL A 254 -10.79 28.05 -8.68
N ARG A 255 -11.48 27.33 -9.56
CA ARG A 255 -11.58 27.62 -10.98
C ARG A 255 -12.64 28.71 -11.09
N ARG A 256 -12.15 29.94 -11.02
CA ARG A 256 -12.77 31.18 -11.50
C ARG A 256 -13.92 30.91 -12.48
N ARG A 257 -15.17 31.07 -12.01
CA ARG A 257 -16.26 31.57 -12.84
C ARG A 257 -16.60 32.99 -12.44
N SER A 258 -15.64 33.89 -12.64
CA SER A 258 -15.93 35.30 -12.90
C SER A 258 -15.75 35.59 -14.39
N ARG A 259 -16.63 35.03 -15.22
CA ARG A 259 -17.04 35.70 -16.46
C ARG A 259 -18.36 36.39 -16.18
N ALA A 260 -18.25 37.54 -15.51
CA ALA A 260 -19.28 38.57 -15.56
C ALA A 260 -18.99 39.45 -16.79
N SER A 261 -19.98 39.52 -17.68
CA SER A 261 -20.30 40.63 -18.57
C SER A 261 -19.22 41.64 -18.96
N ARG A 262 -18.82 41.64 -20.23
CA ARG A 262 -18.87 42.80 -21.13
C ARG A 262 -18.77 42.33 -22.57
#